data_AF-A0A261WNG8-F1
#
_entry.id   AF-A0A261WNG8-F1
#
_cell.length_a   1.000
_cell.length_b   1.000
_cell.length_c   1.000
_cell.angle_alpha   90.00
_cell.angle_beta   90.00
_cell.angle_gamma   90.00
#
_symmetry.space_group_name_H-M   'P 1'
#
loop_
_entity.id
_entity.type
_entity.pdbx_description
1 polymer ?
#
loop_
_entity_poly.entity_id
_entity_poly.type
_entity_poly.pdbx_seq_one_letter_code
_entity_poly.pdbx_strand_id
1 'polypeptide(L)'
;MQGGVAAPVQTLTLKDMVKDFMTMSLMIRRGNKVRDVSRLRASVDEFFPALERDARRANYSVEQVRDAQYALCAFLDESVLNAGQSEIRNQIEVNPLQFQYFGVHLAGQGFFEKLEALRTDVKRNLDVLEVYHLCLALGFEGKYSLEQKDQLRYIANTLGQDIARYRTPRKALSPEWALPDQVSQMFRYEVPLWLYLVLIALICGAVYLTLDWLLGKEVAALAEQVRQLFGV
;
A
#
# COMPACT_ATOMS: atom_id res chain seq x y z
N MET A 1 -8.99 45.34 -27.45
CA MET A 1 -9.77 44.50 -26.51
C MET A 1 -9.22 43.08 -26.58
N GLN A 2 -8.25 42.74 -25.73
CA GLN A 2 -7.69 41.39 -25.65
C GLN A 2 -8.45 40.65 -24.54
N GLY A 3 -9.23 39.64 -24.93
CA GLY A 3 -9.90 38.75 -24.00
C GLY A 3 -8.87 37.90 -23.27
N GLY A 4 -8.71 38.14 -21.98
CA GLY A 4 -7.94 37.27 -21.11
C GLY A 4 -8.58 35.89 -21.11
N VAL A 5 -7.90 34.92 -21.71
CA VAL A 5 -8.26 33.50 -21.59
C VAL A 5 -8.01 33.13 -20.15
N ALA A 6 -9.07 33.13 -19.34
CA ALA A 6 -9.03 32.63 -17.97
C ALA A 6 -8.48 31.20 -18.02
N ALA A 7 -7.35 30.96 -17.35
CA ALA A 7 -6.82 29.62 -17.17
C ALA A 7 -7.93 28.73 -16.58
N PRO A 8 -8.11 27.49 -17.07
CA PRO A 8 -9.13 26.62 -16.53
C PRO A 8 -8.87 26.44 -15.04
N VAL A 9 -9.81 26.88 -14.20
CA VAL A 9 -9.78 26.61 -12.76
C VAL A 9 -9.74 25.09 -12.61
N GLN A 10 -8.58 24.54 -12.26
CA GLN A 10 -8.48 23.12 -11.94
C GLN A 10 -9.34 22.91 -10.70
N THR A 11 -10.50 22.28 -10.87
CA THR A 11 -11.31 21.84 -9.74
C THR A 11 -10.51 20.80 -8.97
N LEU A 12 -10.06 21.15 -7.76
CA LEU A 12 -9.43 20.21 -6.85
C LEU A 12 -10.41 19.08 -6.59
N THR A 13 -10.03 17.85 -6.95
CA THR A 13 -10.87 16.69 -6.73
C THR A 13 -10.64 16.12 -5.34
N LEU A 14 -11.60 15.37 -4.80
CA LEU A 14 -11.47 14.78 -3.46
C LEU A 14 -10.21 13.90 -3.33
N LYS A 15 -9.86 13.15 -4.38
CA LYS A 15 -8.60 12.37 -4.42
C LYS A 15 -7.33 13.24 -4.29
N ASP A 16 -7.36 14.48 -4.78
CA ASP A 16 -6.21 15.39 -4.71
C ASP A 16 -6.07 15.93 -3.28
N MET A 17 -7.19 16.23 -2.62
CA MET A 17 -7.23 16.70 -1.24
C MET A 17 -6.71 15.65 -0.23
N VAL A 18 -6.92 14.36 -0.49
CA VAL A 18 -6.54 13.28 0.43
C VAL A 18 -5.15 12.72 0.18
N LYS A 19 -4.45 13.16 -0.88
CA LYS A 19 -3.18 12.61 -1.31
C LYS A 19 -2.08 12.70 -0.25
N ASP A 20 -2.00 13.82 0.45
CA ASP A 20 -0.99 14.02 1.49
C ASP A 20 -1.23 13.09 2.69
N PHE A 21 -2.49 12.90 3.07
CA PHE A 21 -2.88 11.94 4.09
C PHE A 21 -2.54 10.50 3.69
N MET A 22 -2.84 10.10 2.45
CA MET A 22 -2.47 8.79 1.92
C MET A 22 -0.95 8.59 1.90
N THR A 23 -0.20 9.64 1.58
CA THR A 23 1.27 9.58 1.59
C THR A 23 1.80 9.38 3.00
N MET A 24 1.24 10.08 3.99
CA MET A 24 1.56 9.90 5.40
C MET A 24 1.26 8.47 5.87
N SER A 25 0.09 7.92 5.56
CA SER A 25 -0.26 6.54 5.97
C SER A 25 0.67 5.50 5.35
N LEU A 26 1.06 5.66 4.09
CA LEU A 26 2.05 4.79 3.43
C LEU A 26 3.45 4.91 4.04
N MET A 27 3.87 6.10 4.44
CA MET A 27 5.14 6.30 5.14
C MET A 27 5.16 5.54 6.47
N ILE A 28 4.06 5.55 7.21
CA ILE A 28 3.90 4.77 8.44
C ILE A 28 3.98 3.27 8.14
N ARG A 29 3.26 2.79 7.13
CA ARG A 29 3.26 1.37 6.71
C ARG A 29 4.66 0.85 6.38
N ARG A 30 5.53 1.70 5.82
CA ARG A 30 6.93 1.35 5.51
C ARG A 30 7.85 1.27 6.73
N GLY A 31 7.34 1.52 7.94
CA GLY A 31 8.12 1.48 9.16
C GLY A 31 9.02 2.71 9.35
N ASN A 32 8.72 3.83 8.68
CA ASN A 32 9.35 5.09 9.07
C ASN A 32 9.01 5.34 10.54
N LYS A 33 10.04 5.69 11.33
CA LYS A 33 9.99 5.82 12.80
C LYS A 33 9.11 7.00 13.25
N VAL A 34 7.82 6.98 12.91
CA VAL A 34 6.81 7.68 13.70
C VAL A 34 6.83 6.95 15.04
N ARG A 35 7.22 7.66 16.10
CA ARG A 35 7.38 7.10 17.44
C ARG A 35 6.24 7.47 18.38
N ASP A 36 5.35 8.35 17.93
CA ASP A 36 4.35 8.99 18.79
C ASP A 36 2.96 8.96 18.16
N VAL A 37 2.07 8.21 18.80
CA VAL A 37 0.65 8.08 18.44
C VAL A 37 -0.09 9.39 18.63
N SER A 38 0.30 10.18 19.62
CA SER A 38 -0.33 11.47 19.92
C SER A 38 -0.16 12.43 18.75
N ARG A 39 1.01 12.40 18.10
CA ARG A 39 1.26 13.17 16.87
C ARG A 39 0.43 12.65 15.71
N LEU A 40 0.30 11.34 15.55
CA LEU A 40 -0.55 10.76 14.50
C LEU A 40 -2.00 11.21 14.68
N ARG A 41 -2.55 11.12 15.89
CA ARG A 41 -3.91 11.57 16.21
C ARG A 41 -4.06 13.08 15.97
N ALA A 42 -3.11 13.89 16.43
CA ALA A 42 -3.13 15.33 16.18
C ALA A 42 -3.13 15.66 14.67
N SER A 43 -2.37 14.93 13.85
CA SER A 43 -2.38 15.09 12.39
C SER A 43 -3.75 14.74 11.78
N VAL A 44 -4.44 13.71 12.29
CA VAL A 44 -5.81 13.38 11.85
C VAL A 44 -6.80 14.45 12.30
N ASP A 45 -6.69 14.92 13.54
CA ASP A 45 -7.55 15.97 14.13
C ASP A 45 -7.41 17.31 13.41
N GLU A 46 -6.24 17.61 12.85
CA GLU A 46 -6.02 18.79 12.00
C GLU A 46 -6.53 18.55 10.56
N PHE A 47 -6.29 17.36 10.02
CA PHE A 47 -6.59 17.04 8.63
C PHE A 47 -8.09 16.92 8.35
N PHE A 48 -8.87 16.26 9.20
CA PHE A 48 -10.31 16.04 8.94
C PHE A 48 -11.13 17.34 8.85
N PRO A 49 -10.98 18.31 9.77
CA PRO A 49 -11.65 19.61 9.64
C PRO A 49 -11.17 20.42 8.43
N ALA A 50 -9.87 20.32 8.08
CA ALA A 50 -9.34 20.96 6.88
C ALA A 50 -9.96 20.38 5.60
N LEU A 51 -10.05 19.05 5.52
CA LEU A 51 -10.71 18.33 4.43
C LEU A 51 -12.18 18.72 4.32
N GLU A 52 -12.92 18.79 5.43
CA GLU A 52 -14.33 19.24 5.43
C GLU A 52 -14.49 20.66 4.89
N ARG A 53 -13.63 21.59 5.31
CA ARG A 53 -13.65 22.97 4.83
C ARG A 53 -13.38 23.05 3.34
N ASP A 54 -12.34 22.36 2.86
CA ASP A 54 -11.89 22.47 1.48
C ASP A 54 -12.85 21.71 0.53
N ALA A 55 -13.38 20.58 0.97
CA ALA A 55 -14.40 19.85 0.23
C ALA A 55 -15.74 20.61 0.17
N ARG A 56 -16.15 21.29 1.25
CA ARG A 56 -17.33 22.18 1.23
C ARG A 56 -17.16 23.31 0.22
N ARG A 57 -15.97 23.91 0.11
CA ARG A 57 -15.67 24.94 -0.90
C ARG A 57 -15.74 24.39 -2.33
N ALA A 58 -15.48 23.10 -2.51
CA ALA A 58 -15.62 22.39 -3.78
C ALA A 58 -17.05 21.83 -4.03
N ASN A 59 -18.04 22.18 -3.20
CA ASN A 59 -19.44 21.76 -3.28
C ASN A 59 -19.69 20.25 -3.05
N TYR A 60 -18.81 19.56 -2.33
CA TYR A 60 -19.11 18.19 -1.86
C TYR A 60 -20.09 18.20 -0.71
N SER A 61 -20.97 17.18 -0.66
CA SER A 61 -21.90 17.02 0.45
C SER A 61 -21.18 16.56 1.73
N VAL A 62 -21.77 16.84 2.89
CA VAL A 62 -21.23 16.37 4.18
C VAL A 62 -21.12 14.84 4.21
N GLU A 63 -22.09 14.15 3.61
CA GLU A 63 -22.10 12.69 3.48
C GLU A 63 -20.91 12.18 2.66
N GLN A 64 -20.65 12.77 1.49
CA GLN A 64 -19.51 12.40 0.64
C GLN A 64 -18.17 12.58 1.37
N VAL A 65 -18.01 13.67 2.11
CA VAL A 65 -16.80 13.91 2.90
C VAL A 65 -16.67 12.91 4.03
N ARG A 66 -17.77 12.60 4.73
CA ARG A 66 -17.79 11.62 5.82
C ARG A 66 -17.46 10.21 5.34
N ASP A 67 -17.95 9.81 4.17
CA ASP A 67 -17.61 8.52 3.57
C ASP A 67 -16.14 8.45 3.14
N ALA A 68 -15.58 9.54 2.60
CA ALA A 68 -14.15 9.61 2.31
C ALA A 68 -13.30 9.54 3.60
N GLN A 69 -13.65 10.30 4.64
CA GLN A 69 -12.96 10.23 5.94
C GLN A 69 -13.03 8.81 6.54
N TYR A 70 -14.16 8.13 6.40
CA TYR A 70 -14.31 6.74 6.85
C TYR A 70 -13.31 5.80 6.14
N ALA A 71 -13.23 5.89 4.81
CA ALA A 71 -12.27 5.12 4.03
C ALA A 71 -10.81 5.41 4.41
N LEU A 72 -10.48 6.68 4.64
CA LEU A 72 -9.14 7.11 5.06
C LEU A 72 -8.78 6.59 6.45
N CYS A 73 -9.74 6.61 7.37
CA CYS A 73 -9.56 6.12 8.74
C CYS A 73 -9.32 4.61 8.75
N ALA A 74 -10.14 3.85 8.03
CA ALA A 74 -9.96 2.41 7.86
C ALA A 74 -8.60 2.07 7.22
N PHE A 75 -8.20 2.81 6.19
CA PHE A 75 -6.92 2.63 5.52
C PHE A 75 -5.72 2.96 6.41
N LEU A 76 -5.80 4.03 7.20
CA LEU A 76 -4.73 4.43 8.11
C LEU A 76 -4.56 3.40 9.24
N ASP A 77 -5.65 2.94 9.87
CA ASP A 77 -5.59 1.91 10.90
C ASP A 77 -4.93 0.63 10.36
N GLU A 78 -5.38 0.15 9.19
CA GLU A 78 -4.77 -1.03 8.57
C GLU A 78 -3.29 -0.79 8.20
N SER A 79 -2.94 0.41 7.74
CA SER A 79 -1.56 0.78 7.42
C SER A 79 -0.65 0.75 8.65
N VAL A 80 -1.15 1.22 9.80
CA VAL A 80 -0.44 1.16 11.09
C VAL A 80 -0.31 -0.29 11.57
N LEU A 81 -1.38 -1.08 11.51
CA LEU A 81 -1.35 -2.48 11.93
C LEU A 81 -0.38 -3.31 11.04
N ASN A 82 -0.20 -2.92 9.78
CA ASN A 82 0.77 -3.54 8.87
C ASN A 82 2.21 -3.04 9.02
N ALA A 83 2.49 -1.99 9.81
CA ALA A 83 3.79 -1.33 9.92
C ALA A 83 4.87 -2.09 10.72
N GLY A 84 4.70 -3.40 10.95
CA GLY A 84 5.56 -4.19 11.84
C GLY A 84 5.35 -3.88 13.33
N GLN A 85 6.20 -4.44 14.19
CA GLN A 85 6.11 -4.25 15.64
C GLN A 85 6.56 -2.83 16.04
N SER A 86 5.64 -2.03 16.59
CA SER A 86 5.91 -0.66 17.04
C SER A 86 5.00 -0.25 18.20
N GLU A 87 5.44 0.71 19.02
CA GLU A 87 4.61 1.29 20.09
C GLU A 87 3.30 1.89 19.54
N ILE A 88 3.33 2.42 18.32
CA ILE A 88 2.15 2.97 17.67
C ILE A 88 1.13 1.89 17.36
N ARG A 89 1.59 0.76 16.83
CA ARG A 89 0.74 -0.40 16.58
C ARG A 89 0.03 -0.84 17.86
N ASN A 90 0.76 -1.02 18.96
CA ASN A 90 0.18 -1.49 20.23
C ASN A 90 -0.96 -0.58 20.72
N GLN A 91 -0.78 0.75 20.63
CA GLN A 91 -1.81 1.69 21.07
C GLN A 91 -3.01 1.78 20.11
N ILE A 92 -2.77 1.69 18.80
CA ILE A 92 -3.83 1.71 17.79
C ILE A 92 -4.62 0.39 17.80
N GLU A 93 -3.99 -0.73 18.15
CA GLU A 93 -4.67 -2.01 18.36
C GLU A 93 -5.63 -1.94 19.55
N VAL A 94 -5.25 -1.26 20.65
CA VAL A 94 -6.13 -1.05 21.82
C VAL A 94 -7.23 -0.03 21.55
N ASN A 95 -6.93 1.07 20.85
CA ASN A 95 -7.90 2.12 20.55
C ASN A 95 -7.76 2.59 19.09
N PRO A 96 -8.39 1.87 18.14
CA PRO A 96 -8.34 2.19 16.71
C PRO A 96 -8.94 3.56 16.38
N LEU A 97 -8.43 4.23 15.35
CA LEU A 97 -8.96 5.52 14.91
C LEU A 97 -10.41 5.35 14.41
N GLN A 98 -10.73 4.24 13.74
CA GLN A 98 -12.09 3.89 13.32
C GLN A 98 -13.09 3.93 14.48
N PHE A 99 -12.68 3.53 15.68
CA PHE A 99 -13.53 3.55 16.86
C PHE A 99 -13.63 4.98 17.42
N GLN A 100 -12.51 5.69 17.49
CA GLN A 100 -12.48 7.07 17.98
C GLN A 100 -13.35 8.02 17.14
N TYR A 101 -13.25 7.96 15.81
CA TYR A 101 -13.91 8.93 14.93
C TYR A 101 -15.29 8.49 14.44
N PHE A 102 -15.55 7.18 14.35
CA PHE A 102 -16.78 6.64 13.78
C PHE A 102 -17.52 5.67 14.72
N GLY A 103 -16.97 5.35 15.90
CA GLY A 103 -17.63 4.45 16.85
C GLY A 103 -17.74 3.01 16.37
N VAL A 104 -16.93 2.60 15.39
CA VAL A 104 -16.98 1.25 14.79
C VAL A 104 -15.69 0.47 15.04
N HIS A 105 -15.82 -0.84 15.24
CA HIS A 105 -14.68 -1.74 15.42
C HIS A 105 -14.34 -2.56 14.16
N LEU A 106 -15.23 -2.59 13.17
CA LEU A 106 -15.12 -3.44 11.97
C LEU A 106 -15.10 -2.59 10.68
N ALA A 107 -14.29 -1.52 10.62
CA ALA A 107 -14.25 -0.71 9.40
C ALA A 107 -13.66 -1.45 8.21
N GLY A 108 -12.84 -2.50 8.42
CA GLY A 108 -12.41 -3.41 7.35
C GLY A 108 -13.56 -4.15 6.65
N GLN A 109 -14.70 -4.35 7.32
CA GLN A 109 -15.92 -4.89 6.71
C GLN A 109 -16.82 -3.77 6.19
N GLY A 110 -17.06 -2.76 7.03
CA GLY A 110 -17.91 -1.61 6.70
C GLY A 110 -17.39 -0.77 5.53
N PHE A 111 -16.09 -0.81 5.23
CA PHE A 111 -15.52 -0.22 4.02
C PHE A 111 -16.19 -0.81 2.77
N PHE A 112 -16.29 -2.13 2.67
CA PHE A 112 -16.88 -2.76 1.50
C PHE A 112 -18.41 -2.63 1.47
N GLU A 113 -19.07 -2.57 2.62
CA GLU A 113 -20.51 -2.28 2.69
C GLU A 113 -20.82 -0.88 2.17
N LYS A 114 -20.06 0.14 2.62
CA LYS A 114 -20.16 1.50 2.10
C LYS A 114 -19.81 1.59 0.62
N LEU A 115 -18.78 0.85 0.18
CA LEU A 115 -18.40 0.79 -1.22
C LEU A 115 -19.58 0.33 -2.09
N GLU A 116 -20.22 -0.78 -1.74
CA GLU A 116 -21.38 -1.27 -2.51
C GLU A 116 -22.57 -0.31 -2.46
N ALA A 117 -22.82 0.33 -1.31
CA ALA A 117 -23.85 1.36 -1.20
C ALA A 117 -23.58 2.54 -2.14
N LEU A 118 -22.35 3.06 -2.15
CA LEU A 118 -21.93 4.17 -3.01
C LEU A 118 -22.00 3.82 -4.50
N ARG A 119 -21.73 2.56 -4.86
CA ARG A 119 -21.81 2.05 -6.25
C ARG A 119 -23.23 2.01 -6.80
N THR A 120 -24.26 2.11 -5.96
CA THR A 120 -25.66 2.25 -6.43
C THR A 120 -25.85 3.51 -7.28
N ASP A 121 -25.10 4.58 -7.00
CA ASP A 121 -25.07 5.81 -7.81
C ASP A 121 -23.63 6.27 -8.04
N VAL A 122 -22.96 5.58 -8.97
CA VAL A 122 -21.55 5.85 -9.33
C VAL A 122 -21.35 7.28 -9.80
N LYS A 123 -22.32 7.85 -10.55
CA LYS A 123 -22.18 9.19 -11.13
C LYS A 123 -22.17 10.27 -10.04
N ARG A 124 -23.05 10.15 -9.04
CA ARG A 124 -23.09 11.08 -7.90
C ARG A 124 -21.87 10.92 -6.98
N ASN A 125 -21.41 9.68 -6.79
CA ASN A 125 -20.38 9.35 -5.81
C ASN A 125 -18.98 9.17 -6.42
N LEU A 126 -18.78 9.59 -7.67
CA LEU A 126 -17.57 9.31 -8.46
C LEU A 126 -16.27 9.64 -7.69
N ASP A 127 -16.17 10.86 -7.17
CA ASP A 127 -14.94 11.31 -6.50
C ASP A 127 -14.72 10.60 -5.14
N VAL A 128 -15.78 10.16 -4.46
CA VAL A 128 -15.66 9.34 -3.23
C VAL A 128 -15.22 7.93 -3.58
N LEU A 129 -15.83 7.33 -4.61
CA LEU A 129 -15.46 6.02 -5.14
C LEU A 129 -13.99 5.99 -5.60
N GLU A 130 -13.46 7.11 -6.11
CA GLU A 130 -12.04 7.25 -6.41
C GLU A 130 -11.14 7.20 -5.18
N VAL A 131 -11.56 7.78 -4.05
CA VAL A 131 -10.81 7.66 -2.78
C VAL A 131 -10.80 6.19 -2.33
N TYR A 132 -11.93 5.50 -2.43
CA TYR A 132 -12.02 4.07 -2.12
C TYR A 132 -11.12 3.23 -3.05
N HIS A 133 -11.18 3.50 -4.35
CA HIS A 133 -10.32 2.84 -5.34
C HIS A 133 -8.84 3.11 -5.05
N LEU A 134 -8.48 4.32 -4.65
CA LEU A 134 -7.12 4.67 -4.24
C LEU A 134 -6.68 3.86 -3.01
N CYS A 135 -7.51 3.72 -1.97
CA CYS A 135 -7.20 2.84 -0.82
C CYS A 135 -6.90 1.41 -1.29
N LEU A 136 -7.73 0.84 -2.16
CA LEU A 136 -7.55 -0.51 -2.70
C LEU A 136 -6.25 -0.63 -3.52
N ALA A 137 -5.97 0.35 -4.39
CA ALA A 137 -4.76 0.39 -5.19
C ALA A 137 -3.48 0.50 -4.34
N LEU A 138 -3.57 1.15 -3.18
CA LEU A 138 -2.49 1.27 -2.20
C LEU A 138 -2.37 0.06 -1.27
N GLY A 139 -3.13 -1.01 -1.54
CA GLY A 139 -3.02 -2.29 -0.85
C GLY A 139 -3.82 -2.36 0.45
N PHE A 140 -4.97 -1.70 0.50
CA PHE A 140 -6.01 -1.97 1.50
C PHE A 140 -6.68 -3.32 1.22
N GLU A 141 -6.71 -4.20 2.21
CA GLU A 141 -7.29 -5.55 2.09
C GLU A 141 -8.59 -5.69 2.90
N GLY A 142 -8.66 -5.07 4.08
CA GLY A 142 -9.79 -5.16 5.00
C GLY A 142 -10.19 -6.61 5.27
N LYS A 143 -11.49 -6.91 5.18
CA LYS A 143 -12.03 -8.26 5.39
C LYS A 143 -11.46 -9.35 4.47
N TYR A 144 -10.80 -9.00 3.36
CA TYR A 144 -10.29 -9.95 2.37
C TYR A 144 -8.82 -10.35 2.58
N SER A 145 -8.17 -9.92 3.67
CA SER A 145 -6.73 -10.13 3.89
C SER A 145 -6.31 -11.62 4.00
N LEU A 146 -7.16 -12.48 4.56
CA LEU A 146 -6.80 -13.87 4.89
C LEU A 146 -6.95 -14.87 3.73
N GLU A 147 -8.06 -14.87 2.98
CA GLU A 147 -8.35 -15.98 2.05
C GLU A 147 -8.94 -15.58 0.69
N GLN A 148 -9.13 -14.28 0.41
CA GLN A 148 -9.95 -13.83 -0.73
C GLN A 148 -9.29 -12.72 -1.57
N LYS A 149 -7.98 -12.84 -1.79
CA LYS A 149 -7.20 -11.84 -2.55
C LYS A 149 -7.64 -11.71 -4.01
N ASP A 150 -8.10 -12.79 -4.64
CA ASP A 150 -8.61 -12.73 -6.01
C ASP A 150 -9.93 -11.96 -6.11
N GLN A 151 -10.81 -12.12 -5.12
CA GLN A 151 -12.04 -11.32 -5.02
C GLN A 151 -11.73 -9.84 -4.81
N LEU A 152 -10.75 -9.52 -3.97
CA LEU A 152 -10.29 -8.14 -3.77
C LEU A 152 -9.81 -7.52 -5.09
N ARG A 153 -9.00 -8.26 -5.86
CA ARG A 153 -8.52 -7.81 -7.19
C ARG A 153 -9.67 -7.60 -8.16
N TYR A 154 -10.65 -8.51 -8.18
CA TYR A 154 -11.83 -8.37 -9.00
C TYR A 154 -12.64 -7.11 -8.66
N ILE A 155 -12.86 -6.85 -7.36
CA ILE A 155 -13.55 -5.65 -6.88
C ILE A 155 -12.79 -4.38 -7.28
N ALA A 156 -11.47 -4.33 -7.04
CA ALA A 156 -10.64 -3.18 -7.38
C ALA A 156 -10.65 -2.87 -8.88
N ASN A 157 -10.54 -3.91 -9.73
CA ASN A 157 -10.57 -3.76 -11.19
C ASN A 157 -11.94 -3.31 -11.69
N THR A 158 -13.02 -3.91 -11.18
CA THR A 158 -14.39 -3.55 -11.58
C THR A 158 -14.70 -2.10 -11.18
N LEU A 159 -14.32 -1.71 -9.96
CA LEU A 159 -14.47 -0.33 -9.49
C LEU A 159 -13.68 0.66 -10.37
N GLY A 160 -12.45 0.32 -10.75
CA GLY A 160 -11.63 1.14 -11.65
C GLY A 160 -12.29 1.31 -13.02
N GLN A 161 -12.87 0.24 -13.58
CA GLN A 161 -13.62 0.30 -14.83
C GLN A 161 -14.88 1.16 -14.71
N ASP A 162 -15.64 1.01 -13.63
CA ASP A 162 -16.83 1.82 -13.37
C ASP A 162 -16.46 3.31 -13.31
N ILE A 163 -15.43 3.67 -12.53
CA ILE A 163 -14.92 5.05 -12.46
C ILE A 163 -14.50 5.57 -13.85
N ALA A 164 -13.73 4.77 -14.61
CA ALA A 164 -13.25 5.16 -15.93
C ALA A 164 -14.39 5.38 -16.94
N ARG A 165 -15.50 4.64 -16.83
CA ARG A 165 -16.68 4.82 -17.69
C ARG A 165 -17.39 6.14 -17.45
N TYR A 166 -17.50 6.56 -16.18
CA TYR A 166 -18.22 7.78 -15.81
C TYR A 166 -17.34 9.03 -15.80
N ARG A 167 -16.02 8.87 -15.71
CA ARG A 167 -15.10 9.99 -15.83
C ARG A 167 -14.86 10.31 -17.30
N THR A 168 -15.38 11.44 -17.77
CA THR A 168 -15.03 11.97 -19.09
C THR A 168 -13.50 12.01 -19.21
N PRO A 169 -12.90 11.42 -20.26
CA PRO A 169 -11.45 11.48 -20.43
C PRO A 169 -11.04 12.95 -20.43
N ARG A 170 -10.32 13.38 -19.38
CA ARG A 170 -9.62 14.66 -19.43
C ARG A 170 -8.79 14.62 -20.70
N LYS A 171 -8.96 15.61 -21.56
CA LYS A 171 -8.21 15.76 -22.82
C LYS A 171 -6.77 15.34 -22.57
N ALA A 172 -6.36 14.21 -23.15
CA ALA A 172 -5.07 13.61 -22.87
C ALA A 172 -3.99 14.66 -23.10
N LEU A 173 -3.24 15.01 -22.04
CA LEU A 173 -2.17 16.00 -22.13
C LEU A 173 -0.94 15.44 -22.87
N SER A 174 -0.90 14.12 -23.09
CA SER A 174 0.03 13.42 -23.97
C SER A 174 -0.56 12.08 -24.46
N PRO A 175 -0.11 11.56 -25.61
CA PRO A 175 -0.52 10.25 -26.14
C PRO A 175 -0.21 9.06 -25.21
N GLU A 176 0.75 9.20 -24.30
CA GLU A 176 1.19 8.16 -23.35
C GLU A 176 0.79 8.46 -21.90
N TRP A 177 -0.45 8.87 -21.67
CA TRP A 177 -0.92 9.20 -20.31
C TRP A 177 -1.31 7.97 -19.47
N ALA A 178 -1.25 6.76 -20.03
CA ALA A 178 -1.55 5.53 -19.30
C ALA A 178 -0.60 5.41 -18.11
N LEU A 179 -1.13 5.54 -16.89
CA LEU A 179 -0.38 5.20 -15.69
C LEU A 179 0.16 3.77 -15.89
N PRO A 180 1.47 3.53 -15.72
CA PRO A 180 1.94 2.16 -15.58
C PRO A 180 1.17 1.55 -14.41
N ASP A 181 0.46 0.45 -14.67
CA ASP A 181 -0.27 -0.40 -13.70
C ASP A 181 0.64 -0.97 -12.56
N GLN A 182 1.87 -0.47 -12.46
CA GLN A 182 2.97 -0.96 -11.63
C GLN A 182 2.97 -0.38 -10.21
N VAL A 183 2.07 0.55 -9.86
CA VAL A 183 2.02 1.08 -8.48
C VAL A 183 1.45 0.05 -7.50
N SER A 184 0.64 -0.90 -7.97
CA SER A 184 0.13 -2.02 -7.15
C SER A 184 1.14 -3.15 -6.95
N GLN A 185 2.16 -3.25 -7.80
CA GLN A 185 3.22 -4.26 -7.69
C GLN A 185 4.46 -3.80 -6.91
N MET A 186 4.60 -2.50 -6.64
CA MET A 186 5.80 -1.97 -5.98
C MET A 186 5.87 -2.29 -4.48
N PHE A 187 4.81 -2.85 -3.88
CA PHE A 187 4.74 -3.20 -2.46
C PHE A 187 4.79 -4.69 -2.14
N ARG A 188 5.05 -5.55 -3.13
CA ARG A 188 5.29 -6.98 -2.88
C ARG A 188 6.52 -7.47 -3.63
N TYR A 189 7.69 -7.01 -3.20
CA TYR A 189 8.92 -7.74 -3.48
C TYR A 189 8.99 -8.93 -2.51
N GLU A 190 8.10 -9.90 -2.70
CA GLU A 190 8.27 -11.23 -2.12
C GLU A 190 9.43 -11.86 -2.88
N VAL A 191 10.62 -11.83 -2.27
CA VAL A 191 11.80 -12.49 -2.85
C VAL A 191 11.42 -13.95 -3.05
N PRO A 192 11.37 -14.44 -4.30
CA PRO A 192 10.77 -15.73 -4.57
C PRO A 192 11.61 -16.84 -3.94
N LEU A 193 10.95 -17.84 -3.34
CA LEU A 193 11.59 -18.89 -2.53
C LEU A 193 12.75 -19.61 -3.23
N TRP A 194 12.72 -19.70 -4.56
CA TRP A 194 13.79 -20.29 -5.35
C TRP A 194 15.13 -19.55 -5.19
N LEU A 195 15.11 -18.23 -4.92
CA LEU A 195 16.34 -17.45 -4.72
C LEU A 195 17.06 -17.88 -3.43
N TYR A 196 16.30 -18.17 -2.37
CA TYR A 196 16.86 -18.73 -1.13
C TYR A 196 17.44 -20.13 -1.36
N LEU A 197 16.75 -20.97 -2.14
CA LEU A 197 17.27 -22.29 -2.51
C LEU A 197 18.57 -22.21 -3.32
N VAL A 198 18.66 -21.29 -4.28
CA VAL A 198 19.88 -21.05 -5.07
C VAL A 198 21.02 -20.54 -4.17
N LEU A 199 20.75 -19.62 -3.25
CA LEU A 199 21.75 -19.11 -2.31
C LEU A 199 22.29 -20.23 -1.39
N ILE A 200 21.41 -21.04 -0.82
CA ILE A 200 21.80 -22.18 0.02
C ILE A 200 22.62 -23.19 -0.79
N ALA A 201 22.20 -23.53 -2.01
CA ALA A 201 22.94 -24.43 -2.87
C ALA A 201 24.34 -23.90 -3.21
N LEU A 202 24.47 -22.60 -3.46
CA LEU A 202 25.75 -21.95 -3.74
C LEU A 202 26.70 -21.98 -2.54
N ILE A 203 26.17 -21.71 -1.33
CA ILE A 203 26.96 -21.80 -0.08
C ILE A 203 27.41 -23.25 0.16
N CYS A 204 26.51 -24.22 0.04
CA CYS A 204 26.84 -25.65 0.19
C CYS A 204 27.90 -26.10 -0.83
N GLY A 205 27.78 -25.69 -2.09
CA GLY A 205 28.76 -25.98 -3.14
C GLY A 205 30.13 -25.38 -2.84
N ALA A 206 30.18 -24.12 -2.39
CA ALA A 206 31.42 -23.47 -2.01
C ALA A 206 32.11 -24.18 -0.83
N VAL A 207 31.35 -24.57 0.19
CA VAL A 207 31.88 -25.34 1.34
C VAL A 207 32.42 -26.70 0.87
N TYR A 208 31.67 -27.43 0.04
CA TYR A 208 32.11 -28.72 -0.50
C TYR A 208 33.41 -28.61 -1.29
N LEU A 209 33.51 -27.66 -2.22
CA LEU A 209 34.72 -27.45 -3.03
C LEU A 209 35.92 -27.06 -2.17
N THR A 210 35.70 -26.25 -1.14
CA THR A 210 36.76 -25.84 -0.22
C THR A 210 37.29 -27.03 0.57
N LEU A 211 36.39 -27.87 1.09
CA LEU A 211 36.75 -29.10 1.79
C LEU A 211 37.46 -30.08 0.87
N ASP A 212 36.95 -30.33 -0.33
CA ASP A 212 37.58 -31.22 -1.32
C ASP A 212 39.00 -30.77 -1.67
N TRP A 213 39.21 -29.46 -1.83
CA TRP A 213 40.53 -28.92 -2.10
C TRP A 213 41.51 -29.02 -0.91
N LEU A 214 41.00 -28.85 0.31
CA LEU A 214 41.78 -29.02 1.55
C LEU A 214 42.15 -30.49 1.77
N LEU A 215 41.19 -31.41 1.65
CA LEU A 215 41.43 -32.84 1.80
C LEU A 215 42.34 -33.36 0.67
N GLY A 216 42.17 -32.89 -0.57
CA GLY A 216 43.05 -33.26 -1.68
C GLY A 216 44.51 -32.89 -1.44
N LYS A 217 44.77 -31.75 -0.77
CA LYS A 217 46.13 -31.36 -0.38
C LYS A 217 46.70 -32.23 0.74
N GLU A 218 45.89 -32.57 1.74
CA GLU A 218 46.33 -33.43 2.83
C GLU A 218 46.58 -34.87 2.36
N VAL A 219 45.73 -35.40 1.49
CA VAL A 219 45.89 -36.73 0.88
C VAL A 219 47.12 -36.78 -0.03
N ALA A 220 47.37 -35.74 -0.83
CA ALA A 220 48.57 -35.65 -1.66
C ALA A 220 49.85 -35.57 -0.82
N ALA A 221 49.84 -34.78 0.26
CA ALA A 221 50.97 -34.68 1.18
C ALA A 221 51.24 -36.00 1.92
N LEU A 222 50.19 -36.72 2.34
CA LEU A 222 50.31 -38.01 3.01
C LEU A 222 50.77 -39.11 2.04
N ALA A 223 50.29 -39.10 0.80
CA ALA A 223 50.71 -40.04 -0.25
C ALA A 223 52.21 -39.87 -0.57
N GLU A 224 52.72 -38.64 -0.60
CA GLU A 224 54.14 -38.35 -0.79
C GLU A 224 54.99 -38.88 0.38
N GLN A 225 54.52 -38.73 1.62
CA GLN A 225 55.21 -39.24 2.82
C GLN A 225 55.23 -40.76 2.89
N VAL A 226 54.10 -41.43 2.57
CA VAL A 226 54.03 -42.89 2.50
C VAL A 226 54.94 -43.42 1.39
N ARG A 227 55.00 -42.73 0.25
CA ARG A 227 55.89 -43.09 -0.86
C ARG A 227 57.37 -42.92 -0.51
N GLN A 228 57.71 -41.88 0.24
CA GLN A 228 59.08 -41.69 0.76
C GLN A 228 59.47 -42.74 1.81
N LEU A 229 58.51 -43.21 2.63
CA LEU A 229 58.74 -44.25 3.63
C LEU A 229 58.82 -45.67 3.04
N PHE A 230 58.10 -45.96 1.96
CA PHE A 230 58.04 -47.29 1.35
C PHE A 230 58.83 -47.47 0.05
N GLY A 231 59.51 -46.43 -0.43
CA GLY A 231 60.65 -46.51 -1.35
C GLY A 231 60.60 -47.59 -2.44
N VAL A 232 59.70 -47.40 -3.42
CA VAL A 232 59.88 -47.83 -4.82
C VAL A 232 59.49 -46.66 -5.73
#